data_AF-A0A564Y4T1-F1
#
_entry.id   AF-A0A564Y4T1-F1
#
_cell.length_a   1.000
_cell.length_b   1.000
_cell.length_c   1.000
_cell.angle_alpha   90.00
_cell.angle_beta   90.00
_cell.angle_gamma   90.00
#
_symmetry.space_group_name_H-M   'P 1'
#
loop_
_entity.id
_entity.type
_entity.pdbx_description
1 polymer ?
#
loop_
_entity_poly.entity_id
_entity_poly.type
_entity_poly.pdbx_seq_one_letter_code
_entity_poly.pdbx_strand_id
1 'polypeptide(L)'
;MLRQELVQILGALNDPSNKLLDCKHCSTKCLLLGVKVDPDFRTLILIPDAYPQTLPKQIFFYNLNPGNQIDHVISLTDVVLLTMINVAKHFQQPISRLAVSLNSELYGLICDRFRMILDVI
;
A
#
# COMPACT_ATOMS: atom_id res chain seq x y z
N MET A 1 0.80 -18.54 -1.93
CA MET A 1 0.94 -17.34 -1.09
C MET A 1 0.83 -16.06 -1.91
N LEU A 2 1.81 -15.72 -2.76
CA LEU A 2 1.80 -14.48 -3.56
C LEU A 2 0.50 -14.21 -4.34
N ARG A 3 -0.04 -15.23 -5.02
CA ARG A 3 -1.30 -15.10 -5.78
C ARG A 3 -2.48 -14.69 -4.89
N GLN A 4 -2.57 -15.21 -3.67
CA GLN A 4 -3.66 -14.88 -2.75
C GLN A 4 -3.52 -13.45 -2.22
N GLU A 5 -2.31 -13.05 -1.87
CA GLU A 5 -2.02 -11.67 -1.46
C GLU A 5 -2.35 -10.66 -2.58
N LEU A 6 -1.95 -10.94 -3.82
CA LEU A 6 -2.30 -10.10 -4.96
C LEU A 6 -3.81 -9.99 -5.16
N VAL A 7 -4.57 -11.07 -4.99
CA VAL A 7 -6.05 -11.04 -5.08
C VAL A 7 -6.64 -10.15 -3.98
N GLN A 8 -6.16 -10.26 -2.75
CA GLN A 8 -6.64 -9.43 -1.63
C GLN A 8 -6.30 -7.95 -1.86
N ILE A 9 -5.06 -7.66 -2.26
CA ILE A 9 -4.58 -6.31 -2.58
C ILE A 9 -5.42 -5.69 -3.69
N LEU A 10 -5.62 -6.41 -4.81
CA LEU A 10 -6.42 -5.91 -5.92
C LEU A 10 -7.88 -5.72 -5.52
N GLY A 11 -8.42 -6.58 -4.66
CA GLY A 11 -9.75 -6.40 -4.06
C GLY A 11 -9.86 -5.08 -3.31
N ALA A 12 -8.92 -4.79 -2.41
CA ALA A 12 -8.87 -3.53 -1.66
C ALA A 12 -8.64 -2.29 -2.54
N LEU A 13 -7.79 -2.40 -3.56
CA LEU A 13 -7.48 -1.29 -4.48
C LEU A 13 -8.64 -0.96 -5.42
N ASN A 14 -9.38 -1.98 -5.87
CA ASN A 14 -10.54 -1.82 -6.77
C ASN A 14 -11.85 -1.52 -6.03
N ASP A 15 -11.84 -1.55 -4.69
CA ASP A 15 -13.01 -1.19 -3.91
C ASP A 15 -13.43 0.27 -4.21
N PRO A 16 -14.72 0.54 -4.50
CA PRO A 16 -15.19 1.89 -4.83
C PRO A 16 -14.95 2.92 -3.73
N SER A 17 -14.85 2.50 -2.46
CA SER A 17 -14.56 3.38 -1.34
C SER A 17 -13.07 3.72 -1.19
N ASN A 18 -12.18 3.01 -1.90
CA ASN A 18 -10.77 3.37 -1.93
C ASN A 18 -10.54 4.64 -2.76
N LYS A 19 -10.25 5.74 -2.07
CA LYS A 19 -9.92 7.05 -2.67
C LYS A 19 -8.42 7.36 -2.67
N LEU A 20 -7.58 6.44 -2.21
CA LEU A 20 -6.17 6.70 -1.93
C LEU A 20 -5.25 6.32 -3.09
N LEU A 21 -5.31 5.05 -3.48
CA LEU A 21 -4.38 4.46 -4.43
C LEU A 21 -5.10 3.83 -5.61
N ASP A 22 -4.46 3.78 -6.76
CA ASP A 22 -4.87 2.95 -7.88
C ASP A 22 -3.76 1.99 -8.29
N CYS A 23 -4.14 0.83 -8.84
CA CYS A 23 -3.18 -0.10 -9.42
C CYS A 23 -2.92 0.29 -10.87
N LYS A 24 -1.72 0.76 -11.18
CA LYS A 24 -1.31 1.11 -12.55
C LYS A 24 -0.73 -0.08 -13.30
N HIS A 25 -0.06 -0.98 -12.59
CA HIS A 25 0.49 -2.21 -13.15
C HIS A 25 0.58 -3.28 -12.05
N CYS A 26 0.24 -4.52 -12.39
CA CYS A 26 0.37 -5.67 -11.51
C CYS A 26 0.94 -6.85 -12.29
N SER A 27 2.01 -7.44 -11.76
CA SER A 27 2.59 -8.69 -12.25
C SER A 27 3.07 -9.54 -11.06
N THR A 28 3.60 -10.73 -11.34
CA THR A 28 4.25 -11.54 -10.31
C THR A 28 5.57 -10.95 -9.82
N LYS A 29 6.11 -9.94 -10.50
CA LYS A 29 7.42 -9.33 -10.19
C LYS A 29 7.31 -7.92 -9.60
N CYS A 30 6.18 -7.24 -9.80
CA CYS A 30 5.99 -5.91 -9.24
C CYS A 30 4.53 -5.48 -9.19
N LEU A 31 4.29 -4.49 -8.33
CA LEU A 31 3.06 -3.74 -8.22
C LEU A 31 3.39 -2.24 -8.33
N LEU A 32 2.86 -1.55 -9.33
CA LEU A 32 2.94 -0.11 -9.46
C LEU A 32 1.63 0.52 -9.01
N LEU A 33 1.70 1.36 -7.99
CA LEU A 33 0.56 2.07 -7.42
C LEU A 33 0.69 3.56 -7.69
N GLY A 34 -0.39 4.22 -8.10
CA GLY A 34 -0.48 5.67 -8.19
C GLY A 34 -1.33 6.23 -7.05
N VAL A 35 -1.02 7.46 -6.62
CA VAL A 35 -1.88 8.18 -5.66
C VAL A 35 -3.01 8.87 -6.44
N LYS A 36 -4.26 8.59 -6.08
CA LYS A 36 -5.44 9.11 -6.81
C LYS A 36 -5.58 10.63 -6.71
N VAL A 37 -5.26 11.19 -5.55
CA VAL A 37 -5.37 12.63 -5.28
C VAL A 37 -4.19 13.44 -5.82
N ASP A 38 -3.07 12.77 -6.11
CA ASP A 38 -1.88 13.40 -6.68
C ASP A 38 -1.19 12.44 -7.68
N PRO A 39 -1.42 12.62 -8.99
CA PRO A 39 -0.93 11.70 -10.02
C PRO A 39 0.60 11.70 -10.18
N ASP A 40 1.29 12.69 -9.62
CA ASP A 40 2.76 12.79 -9.66
C ASP A 40 3.41 11.85 -8.65
N PHE A 41 2.68 11.45 -7.60
CA PHE A 41 3.14 10.45 -6.64
C PHE A 41 2.80 9.04 -7.09
N ARG A 42 3.83 8.18 -7.12
CA ARG A 42 3.68 6.75 -7.40
C ARG A 42 4.55 5.94 -6.45
N THR A 43 4.23 4.67 -6.28
CA THR A 43 5.12 3.72 -5.62
C THR A 43 5.24 2.43 -6.42
N LEU A 44 6.46 1.96 -6.60
CA LEU A 44 6.76 0.66 -7.17
C LEU A 44 7.14 -0.28 -6.04
N ILE A 45 6.44 -1.40 -5.93
CA ILE A 45 6.78 -2.48 -5.04
C ILE A 45 7.34 -3.62 -5.89
N LEU A 46 8.62 -3.95 -5.69
CA LEU A 46 9.31 -5.05 -6.34
C LEU A 46 9.10 -6.32 -5.53
N ILE A 47 8.66 -7.38 -6.21
CA ILE A 47 8.40 -8.70 -5.63
C ILE A 47 9.53 -9.62 -6.12
N PRO A 48 10.42 -10.10 -5.23
CA PRO A 48 11.51 -10.96 -5.63
C PRO A 48 11.00 -12.35 -6.06
N ASP A 49 11.69 -13.01 -6.98
CA ASP A 49 11.32 -14.36 -7.45
C ASP A 49 11.32 -15.39 -6.30
N ALA A 50 12.15 -15.16 -5.28
CA ALA A 50 12.22 -15.96 -4.05
C ALA A 50 11.22 -15.51 -2.97
N TYR A 51 10.15 -14.80 -3.32
CA TYR A 51 9.10 -14.45 -2.36
C TYR A 51 8.32 -15.72 -1.94
N PRO A 52 8.11 -15.96 -0.63
CA PRO A 52 8.31 -15.03 0.50
C PRO A 52 9.62 -15.18 1.28
N GLN A 53 10.54 -16.05 0.86
CA GLN A 53 11.85 -16.17 1.51
C GLN A 53 12.66 -14.87 1.45
N THR A 54 12.49 -14.10 0.36
CA THR A 54 12.95 -12.71 0.24
C THR A 54 11.74 -11.79 0.20
N LEU A 55 11.79 -10.69 0.95
CA LEU A 55 10.66 -9.78 1.11
C LEU A 55 10.68 -8.64 0.09
N PRO A 56 9.54 -7.95 -0.10
CA PRO A 56 9.41 -6.94 -1.14
C PRO A 56 10.30 -5.72 -0.90
N LYS A 57 10.55 -4.97 -1.96
CA LYS A 57 11.24 -3.67 -1.90
C LYS A 57 10.33 -2.60 -2.42
N GLN A 58 10.39 -1.40 -1.87
CA GLN A 58 9.55 -0.28 -2.28
C GLN A 58 10.38 0.90 -2.74
N ILE A 59 9.95 1.54 -3.82
CA ILE A 59 10.52 2.79 -4.32
C ILE A 59 9.37 3.77 -4.49
N PHE A 60 9.52 4.98 -3.95
CA PHE A 60 8.59 6.08 -4.19
C PHE A 60 9.06 6.90 -5.38
N PHE A 61 8.13 7.44 -6.16
CA PHE A 61 8.40 8.33 -7.26
C PHE A 61 7.63 9.63 -7.06
N TYR A 62 8.27 10.75 -7.34
CA TYR A 62 7.63 12.04 -7.50
C TYR A 62 7.99 12.62 -8.86
N ASN A 63 6.97 12.87 -9.69
CA ASN A 63 7.16 13.32 -11.07
C ASN A 63 8.18 12.44 -11.84
N LEU A 64 8.02 11.11 -11.74
CA LEU A 64 8.89 10.07 -12.31
C LEU A 64 10.33 10.02 -11.80
N ASN A 65 10.73 10.88 -10.86
CA ASN A 65 12.03 10.80 -10.22
C ASN A 65 11.97 9.77 -9.08
N PRO A 66 12.82 8.72 -9.10
CA PRO A 66 12.87 7.76 -8.02
C PRO A 66 13.46 8.39 -6.76
N GLY A 67 12.76 8.21 -5.65
CA GLY A 67 13.29 8.45 -4.31
C GLY A 67 14.10 7.26 -3.81
N ASN A 68 14.30 7.21 -2.49
CA ASN A 68 15.03 6.13 -1.84
C ASN A 68 14.29 4.79 -1.95
N GLN A 69 15.05 3.73 -2.17
CA GLN A 69 14.56 2.36 -2.03
C GLN A 69 14.47 2.00 -0.54
N ILE A 70 13.38 1.35 -0.17
CA ILE A 70 13.14 0.79 1.15
C ILE A 70 13.07 -0.73 1.02
N ASP A 71 13.97 -1.42 1.71
CA ASP A 71 13.89 -2.87 1.85
C ASP A 71 12.96 -3.21 3.03
N HIS A 72 11.92 -4.00 2.78
CA HIS A 72 10.92 -4.31 3.79
C HIS A 72 11.21 -5.62 4.50
N VAL A 73 10.77 -5.71 5.76
CA VAL A 73 10.80 -6.91 6.60
C VAL A 73 9.40 -7.50 6.85
N ILE A 74 8.45 -7.14 5.98
CA ILE A 74 7.02 -7.45 6.10
C ILE A 74 6.46 -7.96 4.77
N SER A 75 5.24 -8.52 4.81
CA SER A 75 4.58 -9.11 3.63
C SER A 75 4.18 -8.07 2.58
N LEU A 76 3.84 -8.53 1.37
CA LEU A 76 3.37 -7.63 0.31
C LEU A 76 2.08 -6.92 0.71
N THR A 77 1.14 -7.62 1.35
CA THR A 77 -0.09 -7.02 1.90
C THR A 77 0.19 -5.89 2.89
N ASP A 78 1.18 -6.08 3.77
CA ASP A 78 1.55 -5.09 4.78
C ASP A 78 2.18 -3.85 4.16
N VAL A 79 3.05 -4.02 3.16
CA VAL A 79 3.65 -2.89 2.41
C VAL A 79 2.57 -2.05 1.74
N VAL A 80 1.56 -2.68 1.12
CA VAL A 80 0.45 -1.96 0.50
C VAL A 80 -0.38 -1.23 1.55
N LEU A 81 -0.73 -1.88 2.66
CA LEU A 81 -1.48 -1.25 3.74
C LEU A 81 -0.73 -0.04 4.33
N LEU A 82 0.58 -0.18 4.59
CA LEU A 82 1.42 0.94 5.04
C LEU A 82 1.44 2.09 4.04
N THR A 83 1.50 1.79 2.75
CA THR A 83 1.42 2.79 1.70
C THR A 83 0.09 3.54 1.76
N MET A 84 -1.02 2.80 1.89
CA MET A 84 -2.35 3.42 2.02
C MET A 84 -2.45 4.29 3.28
N ILE A 85 -1.93 3.84 4.42
CA ILE A 85 -1.91 4.62 5.66
C ILE A 85 -1.08 5.90 5.50
N ASN A 86 0.10 5.82 4.89
CA ASN A 86 0.96 6.97 4.68
C ASN A 86 0.32 8.00 3.74
N VAL A 87 -0.32 7.54 2.65
CA VAL A 87 -1.06 8.41 1.73
C VAL A 87 -2.28 9.02 2.41
N ALA A 88 -3.07 8.21 3.13
CA ALA A 88 -4.21 8.68 3.92
C ALA A 88 -3.80 9.79 4.90
N LYS A 89 -2.70 9.58 5.64
CA LYS A 89 -2.14 10.57 6.55
C LYS A 89 -1.72 11.85 5.84
N HIS A 90 -0.93 11.72 4.79
CA HIS A 90 -0.31 12.84 4.10
C HIS A 90 -1.37 13.74 3.45
N PHE A 91 -2.39 13.14 2.83
CA PHE A 91 -3.45 13.85 2.12
C PHE A 91 -4.75 14.00 2.93
N GLN A 92 -4.74 13.65 4.21
CA GLN A 92 -5.89 13.73 5.13
C GLN A 92 -7.15 13.05 4.55
N GLN A 93 -6.97 11.86 3.98
CA GLN A 93 -8.04 11.08 3.38
C GLN A 93 -8.36 9.85 4.25
N PRO A 94 -9.63 9.42 4.33
CA PRO A 94 -9.99 8.21 5.05
C PRO A 94 -9.48 6.95 4.34
N ILE A 95 -9.17 5.92 5.10
CA ILE A 95 -8.87 4.59 4.57
C ILE A 95 -10.16 3.78 4.41
N SER A 96 -10.28 3.00 3.32
CA SER A 96 -11.44 2.14 3.13
C SER A 96 -11.42 0.98 4.13
N ARG A 97 -12.60 0.55 4.60
CA ARG A 97 -12.73 -0.63 5.48
C ARG A 97 -12.15 -1.89 4.85
N LEU A 98 -12.27 -2.04 3.53
CA LEU A 98 -11.69 -3.18 2.82
C LEU A 98 -10.16 -3.13 2.80
N ALA A 99 -9.55 -1.94 2.73
CA ALA A 99 -8.11 -1.81 2.90
C ALA A 99 -7.64 -2.19 4.31
N VAL A 100 -8.40 -1.84 5.36
CA VAL A 100 -8.12 -2.29 6.73
C VAL A 100 -8.13 -3.82 6.84
N SER A 101 -8.97 -4.50 6.04
CA SER A 101 -9.04 -5.96 6.02
C SER A 101 -7.80 -6.66 5.43
N LEU A 102 -6.89 -5.92 4.79
CA LEU A 102 -5.60 -6.49 4.34
C LEU A 102 -4.77 -6.99 5.52
N ASN A 103 -4.73 -6.21 6.61
CA ASN A 103 -4.17 -6.63 7.90
C ASN A 103 -4.70 -5.72 9.02
N SER A 104 -5.77 -6.15 9.68
CA SER A 104 -6.43 -5.35 10.72
C SER A 104 -5.58 -5.21 11.99
N GLU A 105 -4.73 -6.19 12.29
CA GLU A 105 -3.83 -6.16 13.45
C GLU A 105 -2.74 -5.09 13.25
N LEU A 106 -2.08 -5.10 12.08
CA LEU A 106 -1.10 -4.08 11.73
C LEU A 106 -1.73 -2.68 11.72
N TYR A 107 -2.93 -2.55 11.15
CA TYR A 107 -3.66 -1.29 11.17
C TYR A 107 -3.91 -0.79 12.60
N GLY A 108 -4.43 -1.64 13.48
CA GLY A 108 -4.65 -1.32 14.89
C GLY A 108 -3.38 -0.87 15.59
N LEU A 109 -2.27 -1.62 15.44
CA LEU A 109 -0.97 -1.27 16.02
C LEU A 109 -0.44 0.09 15.55
N ILE A 110 -0.65 0.43 14.29
CA ILE A 110 -0.23 1.73 13.73
C ILE A 110 -1.13 2.85 14.25
N CYS A 111 -2.45 2.67 14.26
CA CYS A 111 -3.40 3.64 14.82
C CYS A 111 -3.19 3.88 16.32
N ASP A 112 -2.79 2.86 17.08
CA ASP A 112 -2.49 3.00 18.51
C ASP A 112 -1.18 3.75 18.75
N ARG A 113 -0.15 3.48 17.94
CA ARG A 113 1.16 4.15 18.03
C ARG A 113 1.14 5.58 17.52
N PHE A 114 0.37 5.83 16.47
CA PHE A 114 0.15 7.14 15.91
C PHE A 114 -1.29 7.51 16.23
N ARG A 115 -1.54 8.19 17.37
CA ARG A 115 -2.83 8.82 17.73
C ARG A 115 -3.32 9.75 16.61
N MET A 116 -3.79 9.19 15.51
CA MET A 116 -4.23 9.86 14.31
C MET A 116 -5.73 9.61 14.19
N ILE A 117 -6.46 10.66 14.54
CA ILE A 117 -7.73 11.12 13.99
C ILE A 117 -8.33 10.11 13.00
N LEU A 118 -9.06 9.14 13.54
CA LEU A 118 -10.23 8.62 12.87
C LEU A 118 -11.39 9.41 13.45
N ASP A 119 -11.58 10.63 12.93
CA ASP A 119 -12.89 11.25 13.02
C ASP A 119 -13.84 10.31 12.29
N VAL A 120 -14.67 9.68 13.12
CA VAL A 120 -15.81 8.87 12.79
C VAL A 120 -16.65 9.63 11.75
N ILE A 121 -16.71 9.09 10.53
CA ILE A 121 -17.86 9.29 9.64
C ILE A 121 -18.95 8.32 10.10
#